data_AF-A0A968QV26-F1
#
_entry.id   AF-A0A968QV26-F1
#
_cell.length_a   1.000
_cell.length_b   1.000
_cell.length_c   1.000
_cell.angle_alpha   90.00
_cell.angle_beta   90.00
_cell.angle_gamma   90.00
#
_symmetry.space_group_name_H-M   'P 1'
#
loop_
_entity.id
_entity.type
_entity.pdbx_description
1 polymer ?
#
loop_
_entity_poly.entity_id
_entity_poly.type
_entity_poly.pdbx_seq_one_letter_code
_entity_poly.pdbx_strand_id
1 'polypeptide(L)'
;MEAVFTHACGLNLGPALAQAVLKRQNGKVSGYLDFGDKIFTLFKKKNKLPFECSLCAKIGISRKEHVLEIKFRPSYQLANLDPVLLGQDFANYAENSKQNSYDQSVYIGEWFVRIDGKSQKFAIKYPLPVGGISLQPFKLGRMYDILSHREPEADIQVFSHLKRYGVVQEFTKEMQQIFREIREIDMIPYPDGQNGMIYIEISDNQRIPLYAFGDGMRRWFFLLGNMIVNKYAVHCIEEIDSTFHPGAHALLSKLLVNYAEKFENQLFLTSHSIEFADTFLNALYGEDGLIAEKDDDPVRVFTLRNSQDNRIEIWSLSGHEAFEKRQKFGIDLRG
;
A
#
# COMPACT_ATOMS: atom_id res chain seq x y z
N MET A 1 -0.97 3.67 6.70
CA MET A 1 -0.16 2.69 5.95
C MET A 1 1.04 3.32 5.28
N GLU A 2 0.95 4.59 4.90
CA GLU A 2 1.99 5.38 4.25
C GLU A 2 3.30 5.36 5.03
N ALA A 3 3.23 5.39 6.36
CA ALA A 3 4.36 5.20 7.26
C ALA A 3 5.16 3.92 6.96
N VAL A 4 4.48 2.77 6.89
CA VAL A 4 5.10 1.47 6.61
C VAL A 4 5.68 1.44 5.20
N PHE A 5 4.92 1.91 4.21
CA PHE A 5 5.38 1.97 2.83
C PHE A 5 6.60 2.88 2.66
N THR A 6 6.60 4.04 3.31
CA THR A 6 7.72 4.99 3.29
C THR A 6 8.96 4.40 3.95
N HIS A 7 8.81 3.65 5.05
CA HIS A 7 9.91 2.88 5.64
C HIS A 7 10.50 1.88 4.65
N ALA A 8 9.66 1.11 3.95
CA ALA A 8 10.11 0.18 2.91
C ALA A 8 10.84 0.90 1.75
N CYS A 9 10.40 2.09 1.34
CA CYS A 9 11.12 2.88 0.33
C CYS A 9 12.52 3.32 0.80
N GLY A 10 12.71 3.59 2.09
CA GLY A 10 13.97 4.08 2.65
C GLY A 10 14.38 5.41 2.02
N LEU A 11 15.56 5.45 1.37
CA LEU A 11 16.03 6.64 0.67
C LEU A 11 15.34 6.85 -0.69
N ASN A 12 14.57 5.89 -1.21
CA ASN A 12 13.89 6.03 -2.50
C ASN A 12 12.57 6.82 -2.38
N LEU A 13 12.67 8.13 -2.14
CA LEU A 13 11.53 8.98 -1.80
C LEU A 13 10.55 9.20 -2.97
N GLY A 14 11.02 9.14 -4.23
CA GLY A 14 10.18 9.36 -5.41
C GLY A 14 8.94 8.47 -5.44
N PRO A 15 9.11 7.13 -5.40
CA PRO A 15 8.00 6.19 -5.27
C PRO A 15 7.15 6.38 -4.00
N ALA A 16 7.76 6.75 -2.87
CA ALA A 16 7.03 7.03 -1.63
C ALA A 16 6.01 8.17 -1.84
N LEU A 17 6.46 9.29 -2.39
CA LEU A 17 5.59 10.43 -2.69
C LEU A 17 4.57 10.11 -3.79
N ALA A 18 4.98 9.42 -4.86
CA ALA A 18 4.08 9.07 -5.94
C ALA A 18 2.92 8.18 -5.46
N GLN A 19 3.19 7.20 -4.60
CA GLN A 19 2.15 6.32 -4.07
C GLN A 19 1.34 6.98 -2.96
N ALA A 20 2.00 7.59 -1.96
CA ALA A 20 1.31 8.16 -0.80
C ALA A 20 0.52 9.44 -1.11
N VAL A 21 0.96 10.24 -2.09
CA VAL A 21 0.40 11.58 -2.38
C VAL A 21 -0.38 11.62 -3.69
N LEU A 22 0.12 10.99 -4.76
CA LEU A 22 -0.49 11.11 -6.10
C LEU A 22 -1.53 10.02 -6.37
N LYS A 23 -1.20 8.74 -6.11
CA LYS A 23 -2.06 7.60 -6.48
C LYS A 23 -3.39 7.53 -5.71
N ARG A 24 -3.42 7.96 -4.44
CA ARG A 24 -4.60 7.84 -3.54
C ARG A 24 -5.86 8.60 -4.00
N GLN A 25 -5.80 9.43 -5.04
CA GLN A 25 -6.95 10.14 -5.62
C GLN A 25 -6.98 10.06 -7.15
N ASN A 26 -6.72 8.88 -7.72
CA ASN A 26 -6.68 8.64 -9.17
C ASN A 26 -5.64 9.50 -9.92
N GLY A 27 -4.54 9.89 -9.26
CA GLY A 27 -3.50 10.69 -9.88
C GLY A 27 -3.88 12.15 -10.18
N LYS A 28 -5.08 12.61 -9.78
CA LYS A 28 -5.54 13.97 -10.06
C LYS A 28 -5.09 14.91 -8.95
N VAL A 29 -4.14 15.76 -9.28
CA VAL A 29 -3.80 16.93 -8.47
C VAL A 29 -4.17 18.17 -9.29
N SER A 30 -4.93 19.06 -8.69
CA SER A 30 -5.44 20.28 -9.36
C SER A 30 -4.37 21.35 -9.55
N GLY A 31 -3.30 21.32 -8.74
CA GLY A 31 -2.17 22.26 -8.81
C GLY A 31 -1.19 22.07 -7.66
N TYR A 32 -0.18 22.94 -7.60
CA TYR A 32 0.89 22.85 -6.59
C TYR A 32 0.39 23.05 -5.14
N LEU A 33 -0.69 23.79 -4.93
CA LEU A 33 -1.28 23.99 -3.60
C LEU A 33 -1.97 22.72 -3.09
N ASP A 34 -2.78 22.06 -3.92
CA ASP A 34 -3.38 20.76 -3.62
C ASP A 34 -2.29 19.69 -3.35
N PHE A 35 -1.21 19.69 -4.16
CA PHE A 35 -0.05 18.84 -3.89
C PHE A 35 0.60 19.11 -2.53
N GLY A 36 0.79 20.40 -2.18
CA GLY A 36 1.36 20.83 -0.91
C GLY A 36 0.50 20.43 0.29
N ASP A 37 -0.82 20.63 0.20
CA ASP A 37 -1.77 20.25 1.24
C ASP A 37 -1.73 18.73 1.50
N LYS A 38 -1.70 17.93 0.42
CA LYS A 38 -1.53 16.47 0.52
C LYS A 38 -0.19 16.05 1.12
N ILE A 39 0.89 16.79 0.90
CA ILE A 39 2.15 16.54 1.61
C ILE A 39 1.97 16.83 3.11
N PHE A 40 1.28 17.92 3.46
CA PHE A 40 1.07 18.28 4.86
C PHE A 40 0.27 17.20 5.60
N THR A 41 -0.69 16.52 4.96
CA THR A 41 -1.47 15.45 5.62
C THR A 41 -0.62 14.25 6.05
N LEU A 42 0.58 14.06 5.49
CA LEU A 42 1.52 13.03 5.93
C LEU A 42 2.10 13.28 7.33
N PHE A 43 2.02 14.52 7.84
CA PHE A 43 2.58 14.91 9.12
C PHE A 43 1.49 15.17 10.15
N LYS A 44 1.55 14.44 11.28
CA LYS A 44 0.62 14.64 12.40
C LYS A 44 0.87 15.94 13.16
N LYS A 45 2.15 16.31 13.38
CA LYS A 45 2.54 17.52 14.11
C LYS A 45 3.02 18.57 13.10
N LYS A 46 2.20 19.60 12.88
CA LYS A 46 2.48 20.71 11.95
C LYS A 46 2.78 22.03 12.67
N ASN A 47 2.96 21.99 13.98
CA ASN A 47 3.10 23.18 14.81
C ASN A 47 4.50 23.81 14.82
N LYS A 48 5.50 23.15 14.22
CA LYS A 48 6.89 23.63 14.18
C LYS A 48 7.58 23.15 12.90
N LEU A 49 8.40 24.03 12.33
CA LEU A 49 9.27 23.70 11.20
C LEU A 49 10.66 23.22 11.65
N PRO A 50 11.30 22.31 10.89
CA PRO A 50 10.71 21.51 9.80
C PRO A 50 9.65 20.54 10.35
N PHE A 51 8.72 20.08 9.51
CA PHE A 51 7.81 19.00 9.88
C PHE A 51 8.61 17.70 9.98
N GLU A 52 8.49 16.99 11.09
CA GLU A 52 9.32 15.82 11.38
C GLU A 52 8.47 14.57 11.62
N CYS A 53 8.94 13.43 11.11
CA CYS A 53 8.45 12.12 11.51
C CYS A 53 9.60 11.10 11.56
N SER A 54 9.43 10.06 12.37
CA SER A 54 10.40 8.98 12.48
C SER A 54 9.69 7.63 12.55
N LEU A 55 10.29 6.63 11.94
CA LEU A 55 9.74 5.29 11.75
C LEU A 55 10.83 4.28 12.06
N CYS A 56 10.55 3.31 12.92
CA CYS A 56 11.50 2.26 13.28
C CYS A 56 10.91 0.91 12.87
N ALA A 57 11.72 0.07 12.24
CA ALA A 57 11.37 -1.33 12.05
C ALA A 57 12.61 -2.23 12.15
N LYS A 58 12.38 -3.51 12.47
CA LYS A 58 13.39 -4.57 12.43
C LYS A 58 13.22 -5.34 11.14
N ILE A 59 14.32 -5.77 10.53
CA ILE A 59 14.30 -6.52 9.26
C ILE A 59 14.93 -7.89 9.44
N GLY A 60 14.18 -8.91 9.00
CA GLY A 60 14.56 -10.31 9.13
C GLY A 60 14.73 -10.72 10.58
N ILE A 61 15.66 -11.63 10.84
CA ILE A 61 15.97 -12.17 12.17
C ILE A 61 16.89 -11.22 12.97
N SER A 62 17.36 -10.13 12.34
CA SER A 62 18.24 -9.18 12.99
C SER A 62 17.50 -8.41 14.09
N ARG A 63 18.12 -8.31 15.27
CA ARG A 63 17.66 -7.40 16.33
C ARG A 63 17.98 -5.94 16.02
N LYS A 64 18.69 -5.64 14.93
CA LYS A 64 19.03 -4.28 14.54
C LYS A 64 17.77 -3.52 14.17
N GLU A 65 17.60 -2.38 14.83
CA GLU A 65 16.54 -1.42 14.53
C GLU A 65 16.99 -0.48 13.43
N HIS A 66 16.16 -0.37 12.39
CA HIS A 66 16.36 0.52 11.26
C HIS A 66 15.43 1.71 11.42
N VAL A 67 16.02 2.84 11.80
CA VAL A 67 15.29 4.09 12.05
C VAL A 67 15.37 4.97 10.81
N LEU A 68 14.22 5.17 10.18
CA LEU A 68 14.00 6.15 9.13
C LEU A 68 13.53 7.46 9.78
N GLU A 69 14.27 8.53 9.55
CA GLU A 69 13.91 9.88 9.96
C GLU A 69 13.65 10.74 8.75
N ILE A 70 12.58 11.53 8.84
CA ILE A 70 12.11 12.40 7.78
C ILE A 70 11.97 13.81 8.35
N LYS A 71 12.49 14.78 7.62
CA LYS A 71 12.27 16.21 7.88
C LYS A 71 11.86 16.90 6.60
N PHE A 72 10.70 17.54 6.60
CA PHE A 72 10.21 18.30 5.47
C PHE A 72 10.16 19.78 5.81
N ARG A 73 10.80 20.62 4.99
CA ARG A 73 10.74 22.07 5.07
C ARG A 73 9.99 22.59 3.85
N PRO A 74 8.73 23.05 4.00
CA PRO A 74 7.98 23.63 2.91
C PRO A 74 8.63 24.94 2.42
N SER A 75 8.38 25.22 1.15
CA SER A 75 8.76 26.47 0.49
C SER A 75 7.73 27.58 0.75
N TYR A 76 8.09 28.82 0.43
CA TYR A 76 7.21 29.99 0.59
C TYR A 76 5.96 29.92 -0.31
N GLN A 77 6.00 29.13 -1.38
CA GLN A 77 4.90 28.90 -2.31
C GLN A 77 3.70 28.25 -1.62
N LEU A 78 3.93 27.57 -0.49
CA LEU A 78 2.89 26.97 0.34
C LEU A 78 2.48 27.85 1.53
N ALA A 79 2.92 29.12 1.60
CA ALA A 79 2.68 29.97 2.76
C ALA A 79 1.19 30.16 3.09
N ASN A 80 0.33 30.13 2.08
CA ASN A 80 -1.12 30.27 2.24
C ASN A 80 -1.82 29.03 2.82
N LEU A 81 -1.10 27.89 2.96
CA LEU A 81 -1.70 26.62 3.40
C LEU A 81 -1.51 26.34 4.89
N ASP A 82 -0.52 26.95 5.54
CA ASP A 82 -0.25 26.69 6.96
C ASP A 82 0.04 28.00 7.72
N PRO A 83 -0.67 28.28 8.81
CA PRO A 83 -0.42 29.46 9.65
C PRO A 83 1.02 29.58 10.16
N VAL A 84 1.75 28.47 10.33
CA VAL A 84 3.17 28.48 10.71
C VAL A 84 4.05 29.13 9.62
N LEU A 85 3.57 29.14 8.38
CA LEU A 85 4.23 29.78 7.25
C LEU A 85 3.74 31.22 7.01
N LEU A 86 2.57 31.60 7.52
CA LEU A 86 2.03 32.96 7.41
C LEU A 86 2.86 33.93 8.27
N GLY A 87 3.38 34.99 7.65
CA GLY A 87 4.08 36.08 8.35
C GLY A 87 5.57 35.88 8.60
N GLN A 88 6.20 34.84 8.01
CA GLN A 88 7.66 34.79 7.94
C GLN A 88 8.14 35.71 6.81
N ASP A 89 8.98 36.71 7.13
CA ASP A 89 9.66 37.54 6.13
C ASP A 89 10.67 36.68 5.35
N PHE A 90 10.26 36.19 4.18
CA PHE A 90 11.07 35.29 3.34
C PHE A 90 12.07 36.04 2.42
N ALA A 91 12.57 37.21 2.85
CA ALA A 91 13.50 38.01 2.07
C ALA A 91 14.85 37.31 1.78
N ASN A 92 15.20 36.22 2.49
CA ASN A 92 16.53 35.60 2.43
C ASN A 92 16.60 34.19 1.80
N TYR A 93 15.57 33.71 1.09
CA TYR A 93 15.65 32.42 0.36
C TYR A 93 15.53 32.55 -1.17
N ALA A 94 15.61 33.79 -1.70
CA ALA A 94 15.66 34.05 -3.13
C ALA A 94 17.04 33.75 -3.78
N GLU A 95 18.06 33.39 -3.00
CA GLU A 95 19.38 33.05 -3.54
C GLU A 95 19.53 31.54 -3.76
N ASN A 96 19.01 31.05 -4.90
CA ASN A 96 19.65 30.02 -5.74
C ASN A 96 18.78 29.48 -6.90
N SER A 97 17.70 30.16 -7.28
CA SER A 97 17.06 29.84 -8.56
C SER A 97 17.54 30.81 -9.64
N LYS A 98 18.71 30.52 -10.23
CA LYS A 98 18.89 30.83 -11.66
C LYS A 98 17.87 29.96 -12.40
N GLN A 99 16.65 30.48 -12.53
CA GLN A 99 15.61 29.87 -13.34
C GLN A 99 16.09 29.89 -14.79
N ASN A 100 16.47 28.72 -15.30
CA ASN A 100 16.41 28.50 -16.73
C ASN A 100 14.93 28.64 -17.12
N SER A 101 14.65 29.52 -18.08
CA SER A 101 13.32 29.89 -18.58
C SER A 101 12.49 28.76 -19.20
N TYR A 102 12.94 27.50 -19.08
CA TYR A 102 12.30 26.29 -19.61
C TYR A 102 11.76 25.34 -18.52
N ASP A 103 12.07 25.54 -17.24
CA ASP A 103 11.57 24.67 -16.16
C ASP A 103 10.25 25.24 -15.60
N GLN A 104 9.12 24.71 -16.08
CA GLN A 104 7.76 25.07 -15.61
C GLN A 104 7.44 24.51 -14.21
N SER A 105 8.40 23.90 -13.50
CA SER A 105 8.14 23.31 -12.20
C SER A 105 8.15 24.33 -11.06
N VAL A 106 7.18 24.21 -10.17
CA VAL A 106 7.08 24.99 -8.93
C VAL A 106 7.82 24.26 -7.83
N TYR A 107 8.75 24.95 -7.17
CA TYR A 107 9.44 24.40 -6.00
C TYR A 107 8.49 24.35 -4.80
N ILE A 108 8.41 23.18 -4.15
CA ILE A 108 7.45 22.89 -3.07
C ILE A 108 8.13 22.86 -1.71
N GLY A 109 9.38 22.39 -1.63
CA GLY A 109 10.15 22.35 -0.39
C GLY A 109 11.31 21.36 -0.44
N GLU A 110 12.06 21.27 0.66
CA GLU A 110 13.14 20.30 0.86
C GLU A 110 12.68 19.16 1.74
N TRP A 111 12.92 17.94 1.29
CA TRP A 111 12.69 16.73 2.06
C TRP A 111 14.02 16.05 2.38
N PHE A 112 14.36 15.98 3.65
CA PHE A 112 15.52 15.29 4.17
C PHE A 112 15.11 13.92 4.70
N VAL A 113 15.80 12.88 4.25
CA VAL A 113 15.60 11.51 4.71
C VAL A 113 16.92 10.98 5.26
N ARG A 114 16.88 10.31 6.41
CA ARG A 114 18.01 9.60 7.00
C ARG A 114 17.61 8.20 7.41
N ILE A 115 18.41 7.20 7.03
CA ILE A 115 18.26 5.82 7.48
C ILE A 115 19.63 5.18 7.64
N ASP A 116 19.87 4.47 8.75
CA ASP A 116 21.12 3.75 9.02
C ASP A 116 22.40 4.60 8.83
N GLY A 117 22.34 5.88 9.22
CA GLY A 117 23.48 6.81 9.08
C GLY A 117 23.69 7.37 7.67
N LYS A 118 22.96 6.90 6.66
CA LYS A 118 22.94 7.50 5.32
C LYS A 118 21.85 8.56 5.27
N SER A 119 22.13 9.70 4.63
CA SER A 119 21.16 10.78 4.48
C SER A 119 21.11 11.30 3.06
N GLN A 120 19.92 11.73 2.65
CA GLN A 120 19.70 12.34 1.35
C GLN A 120 18.71 13.50 1.44
N LYS A 121 18.93 14.51 0.61
CA LYS A 121 18.03 15.64 0.44
C LYS A 121 17.37 15.55 -0.93
N PHE A 122 16.08 15.80 -0.97
CA PHE A 122 15.27 15.83 -2.18
C PHE A 122 14.60 17.19 -2.29
N ALA A 123 14.88 17.92 -3.36
CA ALA A 123 14.11 19.09 -3.74
C ALA A 123 12.79 18.62 -4.34
N ILE A 124 11.68 18.89 -3.66
CA ILE A 124 10.35 18.55 -4.16
C ILE A 124 9.87 19.66 -5.08
N LYS A 125 9.45 19.26 -6.27
CA LYS A 125 8.92 20.12 -7.32
C LYS A 125 7.56 19.59 -7.79
N TYR A 126 6.70 20.49 -8.27
CA TYR A 126 5.44 20.17 -8.91
C TYR A 126 5.44 20.65 -10.38
N PRO A 127 5.09 19.81 -11.37
CA PRO A 127 4.80 18.37 -11.23
C PRO A 127 6.03 17.59 -10.74
N LEU A 128 5.80 16.46 -10.07
CA LEU A 128 6.89 15.62 -9.58
C LEU A 128 7.71 15.11 -10.79
N PRO A 129 9.02 15.36 -10.85
CA PRO A 129 9.82 14.95 -12.01
C PRO A 129 9.83 13.43 -12.14
N VAL A 130 9.38 12.92 -13.29
CA VAL A 130 9.22 11.48 -13.57
C VAL A 130 10.58 10.75 -13.78
N GLY A 131 11.71 11.45 -13.67
CA GLY A 131 13.03 10.94 -14.06
C GLY A 131 14.13 10.99 -12.98
N GLY A 132 13.79 11.00 -11.69
CA GLY A 132 14.79 10.96 -10.62
C GLY A 132 15.57 9.63 -10.60
N ILE A 133 16.81 9.65 -10.12
CA ILE A 133 17.60 8.43 -9.85
C ILE A 133 16.76 7.51 -8.97
N SER A 134 16.25 6.41 -9.53
CA SER A 134 15.54 5.38 -8.78
C SER A 134 16.58 4.65 -7.93
N LEU A 135 16.60 4.96 -6.64
CA LEU A 135 17.45 4.25 -5.70
C LEU A 135 16.85 2.90 -5.40
N GLN A 136 17.70 1.92 -5.09
CA GLN A 136 17.22 0.65 -4.59
C GLN A 136 16.38 0.90 -3.33
N PRO A 137 15.11 0.45 -3.28
CA PRO A 137 14.31 0.60 -2.08
C PRO A 137 14.90 -0.23 -0.95
N PHE A 138 14.65 0.17 0.28
CA PHE A 138 15.15 -0.54 1.47
C PHE A 138 14.52 -1.93 1.60
N LYS A 139 13.23 -2.06 1.27
CA LYS A 139 12.52 -3.30 1.01
C LYS A 139 11.53 -3.06 -0.13
N LEU A 140 11.26 -4.06 -0.96
CA LEU A 140 10.22 -3.92 -1.98
C LEU A 140 8.88 -3.68 -1.27
N GLY A 141 8.26 -2.53 -1.53
CA GLY A 141 6.98 -2.15 -0.97
C GLY A 141 5.94 -2.00 -2.07
N ARG A 142 4.69 -2.36 -1.79
CA ARG A 142 3.52 -2.09 -2.63
C ARG A 142 2.38 -1.55 -1.78
N MET A 143 1.69 -0.54 -2.31
CA MET A 143 0.52 0.03 -1.69
C MET A 143 -0.68 -0.15 -2.62
N TYR A 144 -1.79 -0.60 -2.06
CA TYR A 144 -3.01 -0.91 -2.78
C TYR A 144 -4.16 -0.18 -2.11
N ASP A 145 -4.62 0.89 -2.77
CA ASP A 145 -5.91 1.51 -2.50
C ASP A 145 -7.07 0.58 -2.93
N ILE A 146 -8.27 0.83 -2.40
CA ILE A 146 -9.50 0.08 -2.68
C ILE A 146 -9.78 -0.07 -4.18
N LEU A 147 -9.46 0.94 -4.99
CA LEU A 147 -9.72 0.96 -6.43
C LEU A 147 -8.54 0.50 -7.29
N SER A 148 -7.43 0.04 -6.71
CA SER A 148 -6.21 -0.29 -7.47
C SER A 148 -6.43 -1.36 -8.55
N HIS A 149 -7.37 -2.28 -8.32
CA HIS A 149 -7.77 -3.33 -9.26
C HIS A 149 -8.54 -2.82 -10.50
N ARG A 150 -8.82 -1.51 -10.56
CA ARG A 150 -9.51 -0.89 -11.69
C ARG A 150 -8.55 -0.34 -12.75
N GLU A 151 -7.23 -0.33 -12.51
CA GLU A 151 -6.20 0.09 -13.46
C GLU A 151 -5.85 -1.08 -14.42
N PRO A 152 -6.29 -1.08 -15.70
CA PRO A 152 -6.08 -2.23 -16.59
C PRO A 152 -4.60 -2.52 -16.87
N GLU A 153 -3.76 -1.48 -16.90
CA GLU A 153 -2.31 -1.62 -17.09
C GLU A 153 -1.66 -2.46 -15.99
N ALA A 154 -2.15 -2.36 -14.75
CA ALA A 154 -1.61 -3.12 -13.64
C ALA A 154 -1.92 -4.62 -13.78
N ASP A 155 -3.13 -4.97 -14.21
CA ASP A 155 -3.52 -6.36 -14.47
C ASP A 155 -2.68 -6.97 -15.61
N ILE A 156 -2.46 -6.21 -16.69
CA ILE A 156 -1.61 -6.61 -17.82
C ILE A 156 -0.18 -6.91 -17.34
N GLN A 157 0.39 -6.06 -16.48
CA GLN A 157 1.73 -6.28 -15.91
C GLN A 157 1.79 -7.55 -15.06
N VAL A 158 0.77 -7.77 -14.22
CA VAL A 158 0.65 -8.98 -13.41
C VAL A 158 0.58 -10.22 -14.30
N PHE A 159 -0.34 -10.26 -15.25
CA PHE A 159 -0.50 -11.40 -16.15
C PHE A 159 0.76 -11.67 -16.97
N SER A 160 1.39 -10.63 -17.51
CA SER A 160 2.64 -10.76 -18.27
C SER A 160 3.75 -11.41 -17.44
N HIS A 161 3.83 -11.09 -16.16
CA HIS A 161 4.78 -11.71 -15.25
C HIS A 161 4.40 -13.17 -14.94
N LEU A 162 3.13 -13.45 -14.64
CA LEU A 162 2.65 -14.83 -14.44
C LEU A 162 2.97 -15.72 -15.66
N LYS A 163 2.77 -15.20 -16.88
CA LYS A 163 3.08 -15.89 -18.14
C LYS A 163 4.58 -16.07 -18.33
N ARG A 164 5.38 -15.04 -18.04
CA ARG A 164 6.86 -15.11 -18.13
C ARG A 164 7.47 -16.19 -17.25
N TYR A 165 6.91 -16.43 -16.06
CA TYR A 165 7.41 -17.44 -15.13
C TYR A 165 6.66 -18.78 -15.21
N GLY A 166 5.73 -18.95 -16.16
CA GLY A 166 5.03 -20.22 -16.38
C GLY A 166 4.04 -20.60 -15.26
N VAL A 167 3.61 -19.66 -14.43
CA VAL A 167 2.74 -19.91 -13.26
C VAL A 167 1.25 -19.65 -13.52
N VAL A 168 0.86 -19.32 -14.76
CA VAL A 168 -0.54 -19.02 -15.11
C VAL A 168 -1.47 -20.18 -14.79
N GLN A 169 -1.08 -21.43 -15.08
CA GLN A 169 -1.95 -22.59 -14.82
C GLN A 169 -2.17 -22.84 -13.33
N GLU A 170 -1.13 -22.67 -12.51
CA GLU A 170 -1.24 -22.78 -11.05
C GLU A 170 -2.15 -21.67 -10.51
N PHE A 171 -1.92 -20.43 -10.96
CA PHE A 171 -2.73 -19.29 -10.58
C PHE A 171 -4.21 -19.44 -10.98
N THR A 172 -4.50 -19.96 -12.17
CA THR A 172 -5.87 -20.26 -12.61
C THR A 172 -6.54 -21.29 -11.70
N LYS A 173 -5.81 -22.34 -11.27
CA LYS A 173 -6.34 -23.33 -10.30
C LYS A 173 -6.64 -22.71 -8.94
N GLU A 174 -5.82 -21.76 -8.49
CA GLU A 174 -6.07 -21.02 -7.25
C GLU A 174 -7.32 -20.14 -7.38
N MET A 175 -7.49 -19.44 -8.51
CA MET A 175 -8.72 -18.67 -8.82
C MET A 175 -9.98 -19.55 -8.86
N GLN A 176 -9.87 -20.77 -9.39
CA GLN A 176 -10.96 -21.75 -9.49
C GLN A 176 -11.52 -22.21 -8.13
N GLN A 177 -10.77 -22.06 -7.05
CA GLN A 177 -11.25 -22.44 -5.71
C GLN A 177 -12.46 -21.60 -5.28
N ILE A 178 -12.53 -20.35 -5.75
CA ILE A 178 -13.65 -19.42 -5.52
C ILE A 178 -14.56 -19.38 -6.75
N PHE A 179 -13.97 -19.11 -7.91
CA PHE A 179 -14.68 -18.88 -9.16
C PHE A 179 -14.61 -20.15 -10.00
N ARG A 180 -15.41 -21.15 -9.61
CA ARG A 180 -15.41 -22.50 -10.20
C ARG A 180 -15.70 -22.52 -11.70
N GLU A 181 -16.34 -21.46 -12.20
CA GLU A 181 -16.67 -21.28 -13.61
C GLU A 181 -15.44 -21.02 -14.49
N ILE A 182 -14.32 -20.55 -13.91
CA ILE A 182 -13.08 -20.25 -14.64
C ILE A 182 -12.48 -21.54 -15.19
N ARG A 183 -12.08 -21.55 -16.46
CA ARG A 183 -11.34 -22.64 -17.11
C ARG A 183 -9.91 -22.23 -17.43
N GLU A 184 -9.75 -21.06 -18.04
CA GLU A 184 -8.47 -20.56 -18.50
C GLU A 184 -8.42 -19.04 -18.35
N ILE A 185 -7.21 -18.51 -18.13
CA ILE A 185 -6.93 -17.08 -18.15
C ILE A 185 -5.84 -16.87 -19.20
N ASP A 186 -6.12 -16.07 -20.23
CA ASP A 186 -5.12 -15.73 -21.25
C ASP A 186 -5.25 -14.27 -21.70
N MET A 187 -4.19 -13.75 -22.31
CA MET A 187 -4.19 -12.46 -22.97
C MET A 187 -4.21 -12.66 -24.48
N ILE A 188 -5.21 -12.09 -25.13
CA ILE A 188 -5.40 -12.20 -26.58
C ILE A 188 -4.93 -10.88 -27.21
N PRO A 189 -3.74 -10.84 -27.87
CA PRO A 189 -3.23 -9.61 -28.47
C PRO A 189 -4.13 -9.10 -29.59
N TYR A 190 -4.08 -7.80 -29.84
CA TYR A 190 -4.79 -7.22 -30.97
C TYR A 190 -4.11 -7.60 -32.30
N PRO A 191 -4.85 -7.62 -33.43
CA PRO A 191 -4.27 -7.97 -34.74
C PRO A 191 -3.14 -7.05 -35.22
N ASP A 192 -3.06 -5.83 -34.68
CA ASP A 192 -2.01 -4.85 -34.96
C ASP A 192 -0.73 -5.07 -34.12
N GLY A 193 -0.69 -6.15 -33.32
CA GLY A 193 0.43 -6.49 -32.46
C GLY A 193 0.47 -5.72 -31.14
N GLN A 194 -0.53 -4.87 -30.85
CA GLN A 194 -0.63 -4.21 -29.56
C GLN A 194 -1.02 -5.20 -28.45
N ASN A 195 -0.62 -4.87 -27.22
CA ASN A 195 -1.02 -5.63 -26.05
C ASN A 195 -2.54 -5.68 -25.97
N GLY A 196 -3.06 -6.91 -25.91
CA GLY A 196 -4.47 -7.15 -25.78
C GLY A 196 -4.96 -7.11 -24.35
N MET A 197 -6.23 -7.45 -24.19
CA MET A 197 -6.86 -7.55 -22.89
C MET A 197 -6.71 -8.96 -22.32
N ILE A 198 -6.81 -9.07 -20.99
CA ILE A 198 -6.91 -10.35 -20.31
C ILE A 198 -8.34 -10.86 -20.45
N TYR A 199 -8.48 -12.10 -20.90
CA TYR A 199 -9.72 -12.83 -21.02
C TYR A 199 -9.73 -14.01 -20.07
N ILE A 200 -10.91 -14.28 -19.52
CA ILE A 200 -11.22 -15.47 -18.74
C ILE A 200 -12.14 -16.32 -19.60
N GLU A 201 -11.72 -17.54 -19.89
CA GLU A 201 -12.58 -18.56 -20.47
C GLU A 201 -13.39 -19.20 -19.35
N ILE A 202 -14.72 -19.21 -19.50
CA ILE A 202 -15.65 -19.81 -18.54
C ILE A 202 -16.22 -21.14 -19.05
N SER A 203 -17.06 -21.78 -18.23
CA SER A 203 -17.55 -23.14 -18.43
C SER A 203 -18.34 -23.41 -19.73
N ASP A 204 -18.75 -22.38 -20.45
CA ASP A 204 -19.44 -22.52 -21.75
C ASP A 204 -18.52 -22.18 -22.94
N ASN A 205 -17.19 -22.23 -22.75
CA ASN A 205 -16.17 -21.79 -23.71
C ASN A 205 -16.30 -20.32 -24.15
N GLN A 206 -17.10 -19.54 -23.43
CA GLN A 206 -17.20 -18.11 -23.63
C GLN A 206 -15.95 -17.45 -23.04
N ARG A 207 -15.33 -16.54 -23.80
CA ARG A 207 -14.22 -15.71 -23.34
C ARG A 207 -14.74 -14.32 -23.00
N ILE A 208 -14.64 -13.97 -21.74
CA ILE A 208 -15.10 -12.68 -21.22
C ILE A 208 -13.87 -11.89 -20.78
N PRO A 209 -13.74 -10.61 -21.14
CA PRO A 209 -12.61 -9.83 -20.70
C PRO A 209 -12.67 -9.58 -19.18
N LEU A 210 -11.51 -9.58 -18.50
CA LEU A 210 -11.41 -9.45 -17.04
C LEU A 210 -12.13 -8.19 -16.52
N TYR A 211 -12.07 -7.07 -17.24
CA TYR A 211 -12.71 -5.82 -16.83
C TYR A 211 -14.25 -5.89 -16.82
N ALA A 212 -14.84 -6.88 -17.50
CA ALA A 212 -16.30 -7.08 -17.53
C ALA A 212 -16.81 -7.93 -16.35
N PHE A 213 -15.92 -8.52 -15.55
CA PHE A 213 -16.30 -9.21 -14.31
C PHE A 213 -16.53 -8.23 -13.16
N GLY A 214 -17.26 -8.68 -12.14
CA GLY A 214 -17.48 -7.91 -10.92
C GLY A 214 -16.18 -7.59 -10.18
N ASP A 215 -16.19 -6.50 -9.41
CA ASP A 215 -15.02 -6.00 -8.68
C ASP A 215 -14.38 -7.05 -7.77
N GLY A 216 -15.17 -7.96 -7.17
CA GLY A 216 -14.64 -9.06 -6.37
C GLY A 216 -13.66 -9.94 -7.14
N MET A 217 -13.98 -10.38 -8.37
CA MET A 217 -13.06 -11.21 -9.15
C MET A 217 -11.83 -10.43 -9.60
N ARG A 218 -12.02 -9.19 -10.05
CA ARG A 218 -10.94 -8.31 -10.50
C ARG A 218 -9.96 -8.03 -9.37
N ARG A 219 -10.47 -7.71 -8.18
CA ARG A 219 -9.67 -7.47 -6.98
C ARG A 219 -8.96 -8.73 -6.51
N TRP A 220 -9.61 -9.89 -6.59
CA TRP A 220 -8.97 -11.17 -6.27
C TRP A 220 -7.78 -11.46 -7.18
N PHE A 221 -7.99 -11.34 -8.50
CA PHE A 221 -6.94 -11.49 -9.51
C PHE A 221 -5.77 -10.55 -9.22
N PHE A 222 -6.09 -9.28 -8.99
CA PHE A 222 -5.12 -8.22 -8.74
C PHE A 222 -4.29 -8.51 -7.48
N LEU A 223 -4.92 -8.83 -6.35
CA LEU A 223 -4.23 -9.04 -5.07
C LEU A 223 -3.32 -10.28 -5.12
N LEU A 224 -3.86 -11.44 -5.46
CA LEU A 224 -3.09 -12.69 -5.47
C LEU A 224 -1.99 -12.66 -6.53
N GLY A 225 -2.29 -12.15 -7.72
CA GLY A 225 -1.30 -11.98 -8.77
C GLY A 225 -0.16 -11.05 -8.32
N ASN A 226 -0.47 -9.93 -7.66
CA ASN A 226 0.55 -9.05 -7.13
C ASN A 226 1.42 -9.69 -6.05
N MET A 227 0.88 -10.56 -5.20
CA MET A 227 1.64 -11.29 -4.19
C MET A 227 2.63 -12.28 -4.83
N ILE A 228 2.25 -12.93 -5.94
CA ILE A 228 3.14 -13.82 -6.70
C ILE A 228 4.26 -13.01 -7.38
N VAL A 229 3.90 -11.88 -7.99
CA VAL A 229 4.81 -11.03 -8.77
C VAL A 229 5.82 -10.29 -7.90
N ASN A 230 5.38 -9.84 -6.73
CA ASN A 230 6.20 -9.06 -5.79
C ASN A 230 6.54 -9.92 -4.57
N LYS A 231 7.46 -10.87 -4.75
CA LYS A 231 7.98 -11.73 -3.66
C LYS A 231 8.87 -10.94 -2.70
N TYR A 232 8.99 -11.42 -1.46
CA TYR A 232 9.79 -10.79 -0.39
C TYR A 232 9.37 -9.35 -0.07
N ALA A 233 8.14 -8.97 -0.43
CA ALA A 233 7.68 -7.59 -0.40
C ALA A 233 6.80 -7.27 0.82
N VAL A 234 6.71 -5.99 1.14
CA VAL A 234 5.71 -5.45 2.06
C VAL A 234 4.51 -4.98 1.25
N HIS A 235 3.35 -5.56 1.50
CA HIS A 235 2.10 -5.20 0.85
C HIS A 235 1.22 -4.45 1.85
N CYS A 236 0.87 -3.22 1.52
CA CYS A 236 -0.08 -2.41 2.29
C CYS A 236 -1.42 -2.39 1.53
N ILE A 237 -2.42 -3.13 2.01
CA ILE A 237 -3.73 -3.27 1.36
C ILE A 237 -4.80 -2.56 2.18
N GLU A 238 -5.33 -1.46 1.65
CA GLU A 238 -6.44 -0.73 2.28
C GLU A 238 -7.77 -1.46 2.05
N GLU A 239 -8.61 -1.48 3.09
CA GLU A 239 -9.96 -2.04 3.09
C GLU A 239 -10.04 -3.43 2.45
N ILE A 240 -9.27 -4.38 3.00
CA ILE A 240 -9.10 -5.71 2.40
C ILE A 240 -10.43 -6.45 2.16
N ASP A 241 -11.45 -6.17 2.96
CA ASP A 241 -12.74 -6.83 2.95
C ASP A 241 -13.73 -6.27 1.93
N SER A 242 -13.51 -5.05 1.42
CA SER A 242 -14.47 -4.40 0.53
C SER A 242 -14.54 -5.09 -0.84
N THR A 243 -15.68 -4.94 -1.53
CA THR A 243 -16.00 -5.56 -2.84
C THR A 243 -16.15 -7.10 -2.86
N PHE A 244 -15.72 -7.80 -1.81
CA PHE A 244 -15.88 -9.25 -1.70
C PHE A 244 -17.23 -9.62 -1.06
N HIS A 245 -17.87 -10.66 -1.58
CA HIS A 245 -19.05 -11.24 -0.93
C HIS A 245 -18.65 -11.85 0.43
N PRO A 246 -19.45 -11.71 1.51
CA PRO A 246 -19.10 -12.23 2.84
C PRO A 246 -18.73 -13.73 2.84
N GLY A 247 -19.42 -14.53 2.02
CA GLY A 247 -19.11 -15.96 1.86
C GLY A 247 -17.70 -16.27 1.33
N ALA A 248 -16.98 -15.29 0.77
CA ALA A 248 -15.61 -15.46 0.29
C ALA A 248 -14.55 -15.04 1.33
N HIS A 249 -14.92 -14.34 2.41
CA HIS A 249 -13.98 -13.77 3.37
C HIS A 249 -13.15 -14.83 4.10
N ALA A 250 -13.74 -15.98 4.44
CA ALA A 250 -13.01 -17.06 5.12
C ALA A 250 -11.89 -17.65 4.24
N LEU A 251 -12.19 -17.93 2.97
CA LEU A 251 -11.20 -18.43 2.04
C LEU A 251 -10.17 -17.35 1.68
N LEU A 252 -10.59 -16.08 1.51
CA LEU A 252 -9.68 -14.96 1.33
C LEU A 252 -8.65 -14.89 2.48
N SER A 253 -9.12 -15.00 3.72
CA SER A 253 -8.27 -14.94 4.92
C SER A 253 -7.19 -16.04 4.91
N LYS A 254 -7.60 -17.29 4.61
CA LYS A 254 -6.66 -18.42 4.49
C LYS A 254 -5.65 -18.20 3.35
N LEU A 255 -6.10 -17.74 2.18
CA LEU A 255 -5.21 -17.49 1.04
C LEU A 255 -4.23 -16.33 1.31
N LEU A 256 -4.67 -15.25 1.96
CA LEU A 256 -3.79 -14.12 2.29
C LEU A 256 -2.59 -14.60 3.13
N VAL A 257 -2.84 -15.40 4.17
CA VAL A 257 -1.76 -15.95 5.02
C VAL A 257 -0.90 -16.95 4.25
N ASN A 258 -1.52 -17.90 3.53
CA ASN A 258 -0.79 -18.89 2.74
C ASN A 258 0.11 -18.27 1.68
N TYR A 259 -0.36 -17.25 0.96
CA TYR A 259 0.44 -16.55 -0.05
C TYR A 259 1.50 -15.66 0.58
N ALA A 260 1.21 -15.07 1.74
CA ALA A 260 2.19 -14.31 2.49
C ALA A 260 3.39 -15.21 2.84
N GLU A 261 3.12 -16.41 3.38
CA GLU A 261 4.13 -17.40 3.70
C GLU A 261 4.84 -17.94 2.44
N LYS A 262 4.08 -18.41 1.44
CA LYS A 262 4.60 -19.02 0.20
C LYS A 262 5.55 -18.11 -0.58
N PHE A 263 5.32 -16.80 -0.55
CA PHE A 263 6.10 -15.81 -1.30
C PHE A 263 6.94 -14.89 -0.40
N GLU A 264 7.06 -15.23 0.88
CA GLU A 264 7.81 -14.47 1.91
C GLU A 264 7.41 -12.99 1.98
N ASN A 265 6.13 -12.73 1.75
CA ASN A 265 5.54 -11.40 1.79
C ASN A 265 5.06 -11.05 3.19
N GLN A 266 5.15 -9.77 3.54
CA GLN A 266 4.56 -9.22 4.75
C GLN A 266 3.33 -8.40 4.39
N LEU A 267 2.19 -8.75 4.99
CA LEU A 267 0.92 -8.05 4.75
C LEU A 267 0.63 -7.08 5.88
N PHE A 268 0.34 -5.83 5.51
CA PHE A 268 -0.38 -4.88 6.35
C PHE A 268 -1.74 -4.71 5.70
N LEU A 269 -2.80 -4.92 6.48
CA LEU A 269 -4.19 -4.87 6.02
C LEU A 269 -4.94 -3.85 6.86
N THR A 270 -5.85 -3.08 6.27
CA THR A 270 -6.86 -2.31 7.02
C THR A 270 -8.26 -2.86 6.74
N SER A 271 -9.12 -2.77 7.75
CA SER A 271 -10.55 -3.08 7.64
C SER A 271 -11.30 -2.28 8.71
N HIS A 272 -12.55 -1.94 8.41
CA HIS A 272 -13.50 -1.36 9.37
C HIS A 272 -14.58 -2.37 9.79
N SER A 273 -14.61 -3.56 9.18
CA SER A 273 -15.63 -4.58 9.44
C SER A 273 -15.21 -5.49 10.59
N ILE A 274 -16.03 -5.51 11.65
CA ILE A 274 -15.85 -6.49 12.72
C ILE A 274 -16.20 -7.89 12.23
N GLU A 275 -17.15 -8.02 11.30
CA GLU A 275 -17.56 -9.28 10.69
C GLU A 275 -16.41 -9.90 9.89
N PHE A 276 -15.66 -9.07 9.14
CA PHE A 276 -14.44 -9.53 8.48
C PHE A 276 -13.38 -9.93 9.49
N ALA A 277 -13.14 -9.12 10.54
CA ALA A 277 -12.17 -9.46 11.57
C ALA A 277 -12.50 -10.80 12.26
N ASP A 278 -13.78 -11.03 12.57
CA ASP A 278 -14.27 -12.28 13.15
C ASP A 278 -14.07 -13.44 12.19
N THR A 279 -14.45 -13.26 10.92
CA THR A 279 -14.27 -14.28 9.88
C THR A 279 -12.80 -14.61 9.65
N PHE A 280 -11.93 -13.58 9.65
CA PHE A 280 -10.49 -13.71 9.51
C PHE A 280 -9.89 -14.50 10.67
N LEU A 281 -10.18 -14.11 11.91
CA LEU A 281 -9.68 -14.81 13.10
C LEU A 281 -10.23 -16.23 13.18
N ASN A 282 -11.52 -16.46 12.91
CA ASN A 282 -12.11 -17.81 12.89
C ASN A 282 -11.49 -18.69 11.79
N ALA A 283 -11.22 -18.14 10.61
CA ALA A 283 -10.60 -18.89 9.51
C ALA A 283 -9.16 -19.31 9.82
N LEU A 284 -8.47 -18.59 10.71
CA LEU A 284 -7.09 -18.87 11.08
C LEU A 284 -6.97 -19.70 12.36
N TYR A 285 -7.74 -19.38 13.41
CA TYR A 285 -7.58 -19.94 14.77
C TYR A 285 -8.80 -20.72 15.27
N GLY A 286 -9.87 -20.81 14.50
CA GLY A 286 -11.04 -21.62 14.85
C GLY A 286 -10.76 -23.12 14.80
N GLU A 287 -11.79 -23.94 15.05
CA GLU A 287 -11.67 -25.42 15.08
C GLU A 287 -11.06 -25.99 13.80
N ASP A 288 -11.47 -25.48 12.63
CA ASP A 288 -10.93 -25.81 11.30
C ASP A 288 -9.95 -24.73 10.77
N GLY A 289 -9.28 -24.06 11.70
CA GLY A 289 -8.33 -22.98 11.44
C GLY A 289 -7.08 -23.44 10.69
N LEU A 290 -6.46 -22.51 9.96
CA LEU A 290 -5.18 -22.77 9.28
C LEU A 290 -4.01 -22.92 10.26
N ILE A 291 -4.06 -22.23 11.40
CA ILE A 291 -2.98 -22.10 12.37
C ILE A 291 -3.38 -22.88 13.62
N ALA A 292 -2.70 -24.00 13.87
CA ALA A 292 -2.77 -24.68 15.16
C ALA A 292 -2.04 -23.86 16.23
N GLU A 293 -2.40 -24.04 17.51
CA GLU A 293 -1.69 -23.44 18.65
C GLU A 293 -0.18 -23.69 18.52
N LYS A 294 0.56 -22.62 18.22
CA LYS A 294 2.01 -22.62 18.03
C LYS A 294 2.60 -21.45 18.80
N ASP A 295 3.87 -21.59 19.18
CA ASP A 295 4.65 -20.54 19.86
C ASP A 295 4.92 -19.30 18.97
N ASP A 296 4.78 -19.42 17.64
CA ASP A 296 5.00 -18.32 16.69
C ASP A 296 3.69 -17.94 15.98
N ASP A 297 3.08 -16.85 16.45
CA ASP A 297 1.85 -16.29 15.90
C ASP A 297 2.17 -15.32 14.74
N PRO A 298 1.81 -15.65 13.49
CA PRO A 298 2.14 -14.84 12.32
C PRO A 298 1.26 -13.59 12.18
N VAL A 299 0.19 -13.46 12.97
CA VAL A 299 -0.75 -12.33 12.88
C VAL A 299 -0.61 -11.42 14.09
N ARG A 300 -0.68 -10.12 13.81
CA ARG A 300 -0.83 -9.08 14.83
C ARG A 300 -2.02 -8.21 14.47
N VAL A 301 -2.90 -7.99 15.45
CA VAL A 301 -4.05 -7.10 15.33
C VAL A 301 -3.72 -5.80 16.03
N PHE A 302 -3.87 -4.69 15.32
CA PHE A 302 -3.67 -3.34 15.83
C PHE A 302 -4.99 -2.56 15.79
N THR A 303 -5.46 -2.12 16.95
CA THR A 303 -6.65 -1.28 17.08
C THR A 303 -6.22 0.13 17.44
N LEU A 304 -6.63 1.11 16.63
CA LEU A 304 -6.29 2.53 16.82
C LEU A 304 -7.49 3.25 17.45
N ARG A 305 -7.36 3.76 18.67
CA ARG A 305 -8.45 4.45 19.38
C ARG A 305 -8.09 5.88 19.70
N ASN A 306 -9.09 6.76 19.71
CA ASN A 306 -8.92 8.11 20.26
C ASN A 306 -9.06 8.06 21.78
N SER A 307 -8.01 8.50 22.47
CA SER A 307 -8.00 8.74 23.91
C SER A 307 -8.77 10.01 24.26
N GLN A 308 -9.15 10.16 25.53
CA GLN A 308 -9.83 11.36 26.05
C GLN A 308 -9.04 12.64 25.80
N ASP A 309 -7.70 12.55 25.74
CA ASP A 309 -6.79 13.67 25.48
C ASP A 309 -6.50 13.90 23.98
N ASN A 310 -7.34 13.38 23.07
CA ASN A 310 -7.15 13.48 21.62
C ASN A 310 -5.82 12.86 21.13
N ARG A 311 -5.28 11.90 21.91
CA ARG A 311 -4.12 11.08 21.55
C ARG A 311 -4.61 9.79 20.88
N ILE A 312 -3.84 9.26 19.94
CA ILE A 312 -4.15 7.94 19.36
C ILE A 312 -3.47 6.90 20.23
N GLU A 313 -4.26 6.05 20.86
CA GLU A 313 -3.81 4.85 21.56
C GLU A 313 -3.80 3.67 20.59
N ILE A 314 -2.78 2.82 20.69
CA ILE A 314 -2.65 1.63 19.86
C ILE A 314 -2.73 0.42 20.78
N TRP A 315 -3.76 -0.39 20.61
CA TRP A 315 -3.82 -1.71 21.21
C TRP A 315 -3.25 -2.73 20.24
N SER A 316 -2.31 -3.54 20.70
CA SER A 316 -1.69 -4.60 19.91
C SER A 316 -1.96 -5.94 20.58
N LEU A 317 -2.46 -6.89 19.80
CA LEU A 317 -2.71 -8.27 20.21
C LEU A 317 -2.05 -9.22 19.20
N SER A 318 -1.58 -10.38 19.66
CA SER A 318 -1.38 -11.53 18.75
C SER A 318 -2.72 -11.98 18.16
N GLY A 319 -2.68 -12.71 17.04
CA GLY A 319 -3.87 -13.27 16.42
C GLY A 319 -4.64 -14.21 17.36
N HIS A 320 -3.95 -15.08 18.09
CA HIS A 320 -4.55 -15.95 19.11
C HIS A 320 -5.18 -15.13 20.23
N GLU A 321 -4.46 -14.16 20.81
CA GLU A 321 -5.03 -13.31 21.87
C GLU A 321 -6.26 -12.55 21.39
N ALA A 322 -6.24 -12.05 20.14
CA ALA A 322 -7.37 -11.37 19.54
C ALA A 322 -8.57 -12.32 19.37
N PHE A 323 -8.34 -13.53 18.85
CA PHE A 323 -9.36 -14.57 18.70
C PHE A 323 -9.97 -14.96 20.05
N GLU A 324 -9.14 -15.28 21.04
CA GLU A 324 -9.60 -15.66 22.38
C GLU A 324 -10.41 -14.55 23.04
N LYS A 325 -9.90 -13.32 23.00
CA LYS A 325 -10.57 -12.16 23.61
C LYS A 325 -11.89 -11.83 22.92
N ARG A 326 -11.94 -11.99 21.59
CA ARG A 326 -13.15 -11.78 20.80
C ARG A 326 -14.21 -12.82 21.12
N GLN A 327 -13.83 -14.10 21.24
CA GLN A 327 -14.73 -15.21 21.57
C GLN A 327 -15.21 -15.17 23.05
N LYS A 328 -14.29 -15.00 24.00
CA LYS A 328 -14.59 -15.05 25.45
C LYS A 328 -15.29 -13.79 25.97
N PHE A 329 -14.92 -12.62 25.47
CA PHE A 329 -15.35 -11.33 26.05
C PHE A 329 -16.08 -10.41 25.07
N GLY A 330 -16.21 -10.80 23.79
CA GLY A 330 -16.88 -9.95 22.79
C GLY A 330 -16.17 -8.62 22.54
N ILE A 331 -14.86 -8.54 22.78
CA ILE A 331 -14.11 -7.28 22.67
C ILE A 331 -14.21 -6.73 21.23
N ASP A 332 -14.57 -5.45 21.12
CA ASP A 332 -14.55 -4.75 19.84
C ASP A 332 -13.11 -4.48 19.39
N LEU A 333 -12.71 -5.13 18.29
CA LEU A 333 -11.39 -4.95 17.69
C LEU A 333 -11.33 -3.76 16.74
N ARG A 334 -12.46 -3.07 16.51
CA ARG A 334 -12.51 -1.81 15.77
C ARG A 334 -12.01 -0.66 16.65
N GLY A 335 -11.44 0.33 15.95
CA GLY A 335 -10.90 1.57 16.51
C GLY A 335 -11.96 2.62 16.73
#